data_AF-A0A7Y0VP42-F1
#
_entry.id   AF-A0A7Y0VP42-F1
#
_cell.length_a   1.000
_cell.length_b   1.000
_cell.length_c   1.000
_cell.angle_alpha   90.00
_cell.angle_beta   90.00
_cell.angle_gamma   90.00
#
_symmetry.space_group_name_H-M   'P 1'
#
loop_
_entity.id
_entity.type
_entity.pdbx_description
1 polymer ?
#
loop_
_entity_poly.entity_id
_entity_poly.type
_entity_poly.pdbx_seq_one_letter_code
_entity_poly.pdbx_strand_id
1 'polypeptide(L)'
;MSWALSLPTETLKDSSARHVLLCLANYAGSNGTGAFPSASTLAQDTGLSERTVRYKLDDLEQSGLIKKGNQAIAAVHIDRHDRRPVVYDLQILRGANTAPRTKRGADGATGCNSQQNGVQSGTERGAATAPNPSLNHQGTEEQQQREIDELIAEQDRQALEPQDDRQRFAMFADFVPPEDALQTQLKIAGLPVDSMTDELLAGFKGFFVAKTSVLDTAAGWCFKLVGWIKRERAQAAGSASAEEGAAGEDWASKGVRL
;
A
#
# COMPACT_ATOMS: atom_id res chain seq x y z
N MET A 1 7.00 9.49 -1.11
CA MET A 1 7.34 10.08 0.20
C MET A 1 7.99 11.48 0.09
N SER A 2 8.52 11.90 -1.07
CA SER A 2 9.17 13.23 -1.22
C SER A 2 8.22 14.43 -1.43
N TRP A 3 6.97 14.20 -1.84
CA TRP A 3 6.07 15.29 -2.25
C TRP A 3 5.41 16.05 -1.09
N ALA A 4 5.24 15.44 0.09
CA ALA A 4 4.63 16.12 1.23
C ALA A 4 5.49 17.30 1.74
N LEU A 5 6.82 17.23 1.54
CA LEU A 5 7.75 18.31 1.88
C LEU A 5 7.67 19.50 0.93
N SER A 6 7.10 19.33 -0.28
CA SER A 6 6.91 20.45 -1.22
C SER A 6 5.66 21.28 -0.91
N LEU A 7 4.89 20.92 0.14
CA LEU A 7 3.79 21.76 0.61
C LEU A 7 4.35 23.11 1.10
N PRO A 8 3.65 24.23 0.86
CA PRO A 8 4.08 25.58 1.25
C PRO A 8 3.99 25.79 2.77
N THR A 9 4.76 25.03 3.54
CA THR A 9 4.77 25.02 5.00
C THR A 9 5.36 26.29 5.60
N GLU A 10 6.12 27.08 4.83
CA GLU A 10 6.65 28.38 5.23
C GLU A 10 5.55 29.43 5.48
N THR A 11 4.37 29.24 4.89
CA THR A 11 3.22 30.14 5.10
C THR A 11 2.59 29.98 6.50
N LEU A 12 2.88 28.88 7.19
CA LEU A 12 2.39 28.60 8.54
C LEU A 12 3.40 29.06 9.59
N LYS A 13 3.06 30.12 10.33
CA LYS A 13 3.85 30.58 11.48
C LYS A 13 3.79 29.64 12.69
N ASP A 14 2.78 28.78 12.75
CA ASP A 14 2.59 27.84 13.86
C ASP A 14 3.23 26.48 13.57
N SER A 15 4.26 26.14 14.36
CA SER A 15 4.98 24.87 14.28
C SER A 15 4.05 23.66 14.50
N SER A 16 3.04 23.79 15.36
CA SER A 16 2.11 22.69 15.66
C SER A 16 1.20 22.41 14.46
N ALA A 17 0.66 23.46 13.83
CA ALA A 17 -0.12 23.34 12.60
C ALA A 17 0.70 22.71 11.46
N ARG A 18 1.97 23.10 11.33
CA ARG A 18 2.89 22.53 10.35
C ARG A 18 3.11 21.04 10.57
N HIS A 19 3.29 20.62 11.83
CA HIS A 19 3.48 19.22 12.16
C HIS A 19 2.22 18.39 11.88
N VAL A 20 1.03 18.89 12.26
CA VAL A 20 -0.25 18.25 11.95
C VAL A 20 -0.45 18.12 10.43
N LEU A 21 -0.12 19.14 9.66
CA LEU A 21 -0.22 19.11 8.19
C LEU A 21 0.69 18.03 7.58
N LEU A 22 1.94 17.92 8.06
CA LEU A 22 2.88 16.89 7.61
C LEU A 22 2.39 15.48 7.95
N CYS A 23 1.90 15.27 9.17
CA CYS A 23 1.31 13.98 9.56
C CYS A 23 0.08 13.65 8.71
N LEU A 24 -0.82 14.62 8.49
CA LEU A 24 -1.99 14.45 7.62
C LEU A 24 -1.60 14.09 6.18
N ALA A 25 -0.53 14.69 5.65
CA ALA A 25 -0.02 14.41 4.31
C ALA A 25 0.48 12.97 4.12
N ASN A 26 0.92 12.29 5.19
CA ASN A 26 1.31 10.89 5.12
C ASN A 26 0.12 9.96 4.85
N TYR A 27 -1.10 10.38 5.19
CA TYR A 27 -2.32 9.62 4.95
C TYR A 27 -3.00 9.97 3.62
N ALA A 28 -2.49 10.97 2.90
CA ALA A 28 -3.05 11.39 1.62
C ALA A 28 -2.46 10.58 0.46
N GLY A 29 -3.26 10.41 -0.60
CA GLY A 29 -2.77 9.86 -1.86
C GLY A 29 -1.73 10.78 -2.54
N SER A 30 -1.11 10.30 -3.63
CA SER A 30 -0.09 11.04 -4.40
C SER A 30 -0.52 12.42 -4.90
N ASN A 31 -1.83 12.66 -5.01
CA ASN A 31 -2.43 13.93 -5.42
C ASN A 31 -2.83 14.83 -4.23
N GLY A 32 -2.51 14.44 -3.00
CA GLY A 32 -2.91 15.16 -1.79
C GLY A 32 -4.36 14.92 -1.35
N THR A 33 -5.08 14.00 -1.99
CA THR A 33 -6.50 13.77 -1.73
C THR A 33 -6.75 12.55 -0.84
N GLY A 34 -7.87 12.57 -0.13
CA GLY A 34 -8.41 11.40 0.56
C GLY A 34 -7.70 11.05 1.86
N ALA A 35 -7.19 12.03 2.61
CA ALA A 35 -6.63 11.78 3.93
C ALA A 35 -7.75 11.72 4.98
N PHE A 36 -7.91 10.58 5.67
CA PHE A 36 -8.96 10.43 6.69
C PHE A 36 -8.48 9.81 8.01
N PRO A 37 -7.31 10.20 8.56
CA PRO A 37 -6.93 9.74 9.89
C PRO A 37 -7.91 10.28 10.93
N SER A 38 -8.15 9.51 12.00
CA SER A 38 -8.94 10.00 13.12
C SER A 38 -8.18 11.07 13.90
N ALA A 39 -8.89 11.95 14.62
CA ALA A 39 -8.24 12.93 15.50
C ALA A 39 -7.36 12.26 16.57
N SER A 40 -7.74 11.05 17.02
CA SER A 40 -6.98 10.24 17.97
C SER A 40 -5.68 9.71 17.35
N THR A 41 -5.74 9.23 16.10
CA THR A 41 -4.57 8.79 15.33
C THR A 41 -3.59 9.95 15.13
N LEU A 42 -4.07 11.11 14.68
CA LEU A 42 -3.22 12.29 14.53
C LEU A 42 -2.65 12.78 15.87
N ALA A 43 -3.40 12.68 16.96
CA ALA A 43 -2.91 13.02 18.30
C ALA A 43 -1.74 12.12 18.71
N GLN A 44 -1.85 10.81 18.45
CA GLN A 44 -0.78 9.86 18.71
C GLN A 44 0.47 10.15 17.86
N ASP A 45 0.29 10.43 16.57
CA ASP A 45 1.39 10.68 15.64
C ASP A 45 2.12 11.99 15.94
N THR A 46 1.39 13.02 16.38
CA THR A 46 1.93 14.36 16.62
C THR A 46 2.35 14.60 18.08
N GLY A 47 1.93 13.74 19.02
CA GLY A 47 2.08 13.94 20.46
C GLY A 47 1.25 15.09 21.03
N LEU A 48 0.30 15.64 20.26
CA LEU A 48 -0.59 16.71 20.69
C LEU A 48 -1.89 16.13 21.28
N SER A 49 -2.61 16.92 22.08
CA SER A 49 -3.95 16.53 22.53
C SER A 49 -4.93 16.51 21.34
N GLU A 50 -5.95 15.64 21.37
CA GLU A 50 -6.97 15.62 20.32
C GLU A 50 -7.67 16.98 20.13
N ARG A 51 -7.84 17.73 21.23
CA ARG A 51 -8.42 19.08 21.18
C ARG A 51 -7.53 20.01 20.37
N THR A 52 -6.22 19.98 20.61
CA THR A 52 -5.23 20.76 19.87
C THR A 52 -5.22 20.35 18.40
N VAL A 53 -5.24 19.05 18.09
CA VAL A 53 -5.29 18.56 16.71
C VAL A 53 -6.50 19.09 15.97
N ARG A 54 -7.70 19.02 16.58
CA ARG A 54 -8.93 19.56 15.96
C ARG A 54 -8.81 21.06 15.68
N TYR A 55 -8.33 21.85 16.65
CA TYR A 55 -8.09 23.28 16.43
C TYR A 55 -7.09 23.55 15.30
N LYS A 56 -6.02 22.74 15.19
CA LYS A 56 -5.05 22.89 14.11
C LYS A 56 -5.60 22.47 12.76
N LEU A 57 -6.48 21.48 12.69
CA LEU A 57 -7.21 21.16 11.46
C LEU A 57 -8.13 22.32 11.06
N ASP A 58 -8.81 22.96 12.01
CA ASP A 58 -9.64 24.15 11.74
C ASP A 58 -8.78 25.34 11.25
N ASP A 59 -7.64 25.62 11.90
CA ASP A 59 -6.68 26.65 11.45
C ASP A 59 -6.16 26.38 10.03
N LEU A 60 -5.88 25.10 9.71
CA LEU A 60 -5.42 24.67 8.38
C LEU A 60 -6.53 24.77 7.32
N GLU A 61 -7.79 24.49 7.68
CA GLU A 61 -8.95 24.67 6.80
C GLU A 61 -9.20 26.15 6.54
N GLN A 62 -9.10 27.00 7.57
CA GLN A 62 -9.28 28.44 7.47
C GLN A 62 -8.17 29.13 6.67
N SER A 63 -6.93 28.65 6.77
CA SER A 63 -5.81 29.11 5.93
C SER A 63 -5.86 28.58 4.50
N GLY A 64 -6.80 27.69 4.18
CA GLY A 64 -7.02 27.17 2.83
C GLY A 64 -5.99 26.13 2.37
N LEU A 65 -5.16 25.61 3.29
CA LEU A 65 -4.17 24.58 2.99
C LEU A 65 -4.80 23.19 2.90
N ILE A 66 -5.93 22.98 3.59
CA ILE A 66 -6.73 21.77 3.49
C ILE A 66 -8.18 22.12 3.22
N LYS A 67 -8.92 21.19 2.63
CA LYS A 67 -10.37 21.26 2.43
C LYS A 67 -11.01 19.94 2.78
N LYS A 68 -12.29 19.95 3.15
CA LYS A 68 -13.05 18.70 3.32
C LYS A 68 -13.16 18.00 1.96
N GLY A 69 -12.62 16.79 1.90
CA GLY A 69 -12.61 15.96 0.71
C GLY A 69 -13.87 15.12 0.57
N ASN A 70 -13.78 14.10 -0.29
CA ASN A 70 -14.90 13.19 -0.53
C ASN A 70 -15.15 12.27 0.67
N GLN A 71 -16.16 12.59 1.48
CA GLN A 71 -16.54 11.84 2.68
C GLN A 71 -17.04 10.42 2.38
N ALA A 72 -17.41 10.12 1.14
CA ALA A 72 -17.79 8.76 0.74
C ALA A 72 -16.63 7.77 0.87
N ILE A 73 -15.38 8.23 0.80
CA ILE A 73 -14.19 7.38 0.97
C ILE A 73 -14.18 6.79 2.39
N ALA A 74 -14.44 7.59 3.41
CA ALA A 74 -14.53 7.09 4.79
C ALA A 74 -15.73 6.15 4.97
N ALA A 75 -16.84 6.40 4.28
CA ALA A 75 -18.03 5.56 4.35
C ALA A 75 -17.83 4.14 3.79
N VAL A 76 -16.97 3.98 2.79
CA VAL A 76 -16.62 2.65 2.24
C VAL A 76 -15.78 1.83 3.23
N HIS A 77 -14.91 2.49 3.99
CA HIS A 77 -13.99 1.81 4.91
C HIS A 77 -14.60 1.59 6.30
N ILE A 78 -15.53 2.44 6.72
CA ILE A 78 -16.13 2.42 8.06
C ILE A 78 -17.65 2.45 7.92
N ASP A 79 -18.27 1.28 8.12
CA ASP A 79 -19.73 1.14 8.01
C ASP A 79 -20.48 1.97 9.07
N ARG A 80 -19.94 2.03 10.30
CA ARG A 80 -20.56 2.76 11.42
C ARG A 80 -20.44 4.28 11.27
N HIS A 81 -21.57 4.96 11.05
CA HIS A 81 -21.61 6.40 10.74
C HIS A 81 -20.97 7.30 11.81
N ASP A 82 -21.18 7.02 13.09
CA ASP A 82 -20.71 7.86 14.20
C ASP A 82 -19.19 7.82 14.42
N ARG A 83 -18.49 6.83 13.82
CA ARG A 83 -17.04 6.67 13.93
C ARG A 83 -16.30 7.13 12.68
N ARG A 84 -17.00 7.68 11.69
CA ARG A 84 -16.39 8.11 10.44
C ARG A 84 -15.58 9.38 10.68
N PRO A 85 -14.25 9.34 10.48
CA PRO A 85 -13.44 10.54 10.51
C PRO A 85 -13.75 11.42 9.29
N VAL A 86 -13.46 12.71 9.42
CA VAL A 86 -13.59 13.66 8.31
C VAL A 86 -12.45 13.42 7.32
N VAL A 87 -12.80 13.29 6.06
CA VAL A 87 -11.84 13.21 4.95
C VAL A 87 -11.37 14.62 4.60
N TYR A 88 -10.07 14.82 4.46
CA TYR A 88 -9.41 16.05 4.07
C TYR A 88 -8.59 15.86 2.78
N ASP A 89 -8.62 16.89 1.95
CA ASP A 89 -7.81 17.03 0.74
C ASP A 89 -6.84 18.20 0.92
N LEU A 90 -5.54 17.91 0.79
CA LEU A 90 -4.46 18.87 0.86
C LEU A 90 -4.41 19.67 -0.44
N GLN A 91 -4.39 20.99 -0.32
CA GLN A 91 -4.23 21.89 -1.45
C GLN A 91 -2.74 21.99 -1.80
N ILE A 92 -2.24 21.00 -2.55
CA ILE A 92 -0.93 21.12 -3.19
C ILE A 92 -1.08 22.22 -4.24
N LEU A 93 -0.47 23.39 -4.01
CA LEU A 93 -0.39 24.46 -5.01
C LEU A 93 0.55 24.01 -6.15
N ARG A 94 0.12 23.03 -6.94
CA ARG A 94 0.75 22.70 -8.22
C ARG A 94 0.35 23.84 -9.16
N GLY A 95 1.29 24.70 -9.49
CA GLY A 95 1.06 25.97 -10.19
C GLY A 95 0.02 25.91 -11.31
N ALA A 96 -1.17 26.40 -11.00
CA ALA A 96 -2.06 27.20 -11.83
C ALA A 96 -3.37 27.36 -11.03
N ASN A 97 -3.79 28.59 -10.77
CA ASN A 97 -5.19 28.82 -10.42
C ASN A 97 -6.05 28.14 -11.49
N THR A 98 -7.00 27.29 -11.11
CA THR A 98 -8.04 26.86 -12.05
C THR A 98 -8.67 28.15 -12.56
N ALA A 99 -8.37 28.51 -13.81
CA ALA A 99 -8.91 29.69 -14.42
C ALA A 99 -10.43 29.61 -14.29
N PRO A 100 -11.11 30.70 -13.87
CA PRO A 100 -12.57 30.69 -13.77
C PRO A 100 -13.14 30.44 -15.17
N ARG A 101 -13.44 29.19 -15.49
CA ARG A 101 -14.11 28.82 -16.75
C ARG A 101 -15.57 29.17 -16.59
N THR A 102 -15.93 30.37 -17.03
CA THR A 102 -17.32 30.84 -17.00
C THR A 102 -18.17 30.33 -18.17
N LYS A 103 -17.60 29.64 -19.18
CA LYS A 103 -18.36 28.98 -20.25
C LYS A 103 -17.49 28.00 -21.04
N ARG A 104 -18.08 26.89 -21.47
CA ARG A 104 -17.53 25.99 -22.48
C ARG A 104 -17.68 26.68 -23.84
N GLY A 105 -16.66 27.43 -24.26
CA GLY A 105 -16.53 27.89 -25.65
C GLY A 105 -16.32 26.68 -26.54
N ALA A 106 -17.39 26.24 -27.17
CA ALA A 106 -17.37 25.27 -28.25
C ALA A 106 -17.78 26.04 -29.50
N ASP A 107 -16.87 26.89 -29.94
CA ASP A 107 -17.03 27.75 -31.10
C ASP A 107 -15.87 27.32 -32.01
N GLY A 108 -16.16 26.38 -32.90
CA GLY A 108 -15.19 25.61 -33.69
C GLY A 108 -14.40 26.44 -34.70
N ALA A 109 -13.50 27.29 -34.23
CA ALA A 109 -12.50 27.95 -35.06
C ALA A 109 -11.13 27.30 -34.81
N THR A 110 -10.77 26.36 -35.67
CA THR A 110 -9.41 25.81 -35.80
C THR A 110 -8.45 26.94 -36.14
N GLY A 111 -7.70 27.42 -35.15
CA GLY A 111 -6.60 28.36 -35.33
C GLY A 111 -5.35 27.66 -35.85
N CYS A 112 -5.37 27.19 -37.09
CA CYS A 112 -4.17 26.79 -37.83
C CYS A 112 -3.89 27.87 -38.88
N ASN A 113 -2.87 28.70 -38.61
CA ASN A 113 -2.42 29.72 -39.55
C ASN A 113 -1.64 29.05 -40.68
N SER A 114 -2.22 29.00 -41.88
CA SER A 114 -1.57 28.51 -43.09
C SER A 114 -0.76 29.65 -43.72
N GLN A 115 0.48 29.82 -43.28
CA GLN A 115 1.45 30.62 -44.01
C GLN A 115 2.59 29.71 -44.49
N GLN A 116 2.37 29.13 -45.67
CA GLN A 116 3.43 28.66 -46.55
C GLN A 116 4.03 29.88 -47.22
N ASN A 117 5.22 30.34 -46.82
CA ASN A 117 6.12 31.13 -47.66
C ASN A 117 7.48 31.28 -46.98
N GLY A 118 8.50 30.60 -47.52
CA GLY A 118 9.87 30.72 -47.04
C GLY A 118 10.83 29.62 -47.50
N VAL A 119 10.75 29.15 -48.75
CA VAL A 119 11.83 28.34 -49.34
C VAL A 119 12.68 29.27 -50.20
N GLN A 120 13.95 29.42 -49.86
CA GLN A 120 14.96 29.93 -50.79
C GLN A 120 15.76 28.73 -51.32
N SER A 121 15.68 28.55 -52.63
CA SER A 121 16.45 27.59 -53.39
C SER A 121 17.79 28.23 -53.80
N GLY A 122 18.89 27.64 -53.35
CA GLY A 122 20.23 27.88 -53.88
C GLY A 122 21.10 28.83 -53.06
N THR A 123 22.23 28.33 -52.54
CA THR A 123 23.57 28.68 -53.05
C THR A 123 24.67 27.85 -52.34
N GLU A 124 25.49 27.27 -53.21
CA GLU A 124 26.88 26.81 -53.18
C GLU A 124 27.55 26.16 -51.94
N ARG A 125 28.11 25.00 -52.26
CA ARG A 125 28.96 24.08 -51.50
C ARG A 125 30.35 24.71 -51.26
N GLY A 126 30.76 24.84 -50.00
CA GLY A 126 32.17 25.09 -49.65
C GLY A 126 32.40 25.60 -48.23
N ALA A 127 32.69 24.70 -47.30
CA ALA A 127 33.50 25.00 -46.12
C ALA A 127 34.50 23.85 -45.92
N ALA A 128 35.78 24.21 -45.77
CA ALA A 128 36.90 23.29 -45.72
C ALA A 128 36.80 22.31 -44.55
N THR A 129 37.28 21.10 -44.78
CA THR A 129 37.48 19.99 -43.83
C THR A 129 37.85 20.48 -42.43
N ALA A 130 36.97 20.24 -41.46
CA ALA A 130 37.36 20.34 -40.05
C ALA A 130 38.44 19.28 -39.77
N PRO A 131 39.57 19.64 -39.11
CA PRO A 131 40.57 18.66 -38.77
C PRO A 131 39.96 17.68 -37.78
N ASN A 132 40.15 16.39 -38.07
CA ASN A 132 39.76 15.29 -37.21
C ASN A 132 40.42 15.49 -35.83
N PRO A 133 39.68 15.59 -34.72
CA PRO A 133 40.29 15.60 -33.41
C PRO A 133 40.81 14.20 -33.14
N SER A 134 42.06 13.96 -33.54
CA SER A 134 42.86 12.88 -33.00
C SER A 134 43.02 13.10 -31.50
N LEU A 135 42.83 12.01 -30.74
CA LEU A 135 43.06 11.86 -29.30
C LEU A 135 41.81 12.13 -28.45
N ASN A 136 41.17 11.06 -27.99
CA ASN A 136 41.33 10.67 -26.58
C ASN A 136 40.76 9.26 -26.30
N HIS A 137 41.60 8.46 -25.63
CA HIS A 137 41.27 7.37 -24.70
C HIS A 137 41.03 5.94 -25.25
N GLN A 138 42.10 5.12 -25.24
CA GLN A 138 42.06 3.64 -25.34
C GLN A 138 41.91 2.96 -23.97
N GLY A 139 40.92 3.35 -23.17
CA GLY A 139 40.75 2.72 -21.85
C GLY A 139 39.32 2.72 -21.32
N THR A 140 38.34 2.97 -22.19
CA THR A 140 36.93 3.00 -21.79
C THR A 140 36.19 1.73 -22.20
N GLU A 141 36.66 0.99 -23.21
CA GLU A 141 35.93 -0.20 -23.69
C GLU A 141 35.96 -1.35 -22.66
N GLU A 142 37.11 -1.73 -22.10
CA GLU A 142 37.14 -2.79 -21.08
C GLU A 142 36.46 -2.40 -19.76
N GLN A 143 36.52 -1.12 -19.36
CA GLN A 143 35.82 -0.65 -18.16
C GLN A 143 34.31 -0.56 -18.38
N GLN A 144 33.85 -0.08 -19.55
CA GLN A 144 32.43 -0.10 -19.91
C GLN A 144 31.93 -1.53 -20.06
N GLN A 145 32.70 -2.44 -20.68
CA GLN A 145 32.29 -3.83 -20.81
C GLN A 145 32.14 -4.49 -19.44
N ARG A 146 33.06 -4.24 -18.50
CA ARG A 146 32.96 -4.75 -17.12
C ARG A 146 31.80 -4.11 -16.35
N GLU A 147 31.57 -2.80 -16.49
CA GLU A 147 30.39 -2.14 -15.89
C GLU A 147 29.08 -2.68 -16.48
N ILE A 148 29.04 -2.93 -17.79
CA ILE A 148 27.88 -3.51 -18.47
C ILE A 148 27.67 -4.96 -18.00
N ASP A 149 28.73 -5.76 -17.89
CA ASP A 149 28.66 -7.14 -17.42
C ASP A 149 28.26 -7.21 -15.93
N GLU A 150 28.75 -6.28 -15.09
CA GLU A 150 28.32 -6.14 -13.70
C GLU A 150 26.84 -5.72 -13.59
N LEU A 151 26.38 -4.80 -14.45
CA LEU A 151 24.98 -4.39 -14.51
C LEU A 151 24.07 -5.51 -15.01
N ILE A 152 24.52 -6.31 -15.99
CA ILE A 152 23.79 -7.48 -16.49
C ILE A 152 23.74 -8.56 -15.40
N ALA A 153 24.84 -8.82 -14.70
CA ALA A 153 24.86 -9.79 -13.59
C ALA A 153 24.01 -9.32 -12.39
N GLU A 154 23.96 -8.01 -12.12
CA GLU A 154 23.03 -7.42 -11.16
C GLU A 154 21.58 -7.57 -11.61
N GLN A 155 21.29 -7.31 -12.89
CA GLN A 155 19.95 -7.44 -13.46
C GLN A 155 19.48 -8.91 -13.49
N ASP A 156 20.34 -9.85 -13.84
CA ASP A 156 20.05 -11.29 -13.84
C ASP A 156 19.86 -11.82 -12.42
N ARG A 157 20.63 -11.31 -11.45
CA ARG A 157 20.42 -11.59 -10.02
C ARG A 157 19.10 -11.03 -9.49
N GLN A 158 18.70 -9.83 -9.94
CA GLN A 158 17.39 -9.24 -9.66
C GLN A 158 16.25 -10.01 -10.36
N ALA A 159 16.48 -10.57 -11.55
CA ALA A 159 15.52 -11.39 -12.27
C ALA A 159 15.36 -12.80 -11.67
N LEU A 160 16.38 -13.30 -10.97
CA LEU A 160 16.33 -14.52 -10.16
C LEU A 160 15.76 -14.30 -8.74
N GLU A 161 15.46 -13.07 -8.32
CA GLU A 161 14.75 -12.85 -7.07
C GLU A 161 13.34 -13.49 -7.20
N PRO A 162 12.98 -14.43 -6.31
CA PRO A 162 11.66 -15.05 -6.32
C PRO A 162 10.60 -13.95 -6.24
N GLN A 163 9.55 -14.06 -7.05
CA GLN A 163 8.40 -13.15 -7.09
C GLN A 163 8.04 -12.64 -5.69
N ASP A 164 8.33 -11.35 -5.48
CA ASP A 164 8.07 -10.52 -4.31
C ASP A 164 7.37 -11.21 -3.13
N ASP A 165 8.15 -11.86 -2.24
CA ASP A 165 7.67 -12.44 -0.97
C ASP A 165 6.93 -11.43 -0.07
N ARG A 166 7.01 -10.13 -0.40
CA ARG A 166 6.34 -9.02 0.30
C ARG A 166 5.00 -8.68 -0.30
N GLN A 167 4.65 -9.22 -1.48
CA GLN A 167 3.35 -8.99 -2.09
C GLN A 167 2.25 -9.60 -1.22
N ARG A 168 1.27 -8.77 -0.87
CA ARG A 168 0.09 -9.19 -0.11
C ARG A 168 -1.03 -9.55 -1.07
N PHE A 169 -1.66 -10.70 -0.85
CA PHE A 169 -2.76 -11.19 -1.68
C PHE A 169 -3.88 -11.78 -0.82
N ALA A 170 -5.10 -11.81 -1.38
CA ALA A 170 -6.23 -12.52 -0.81
C ALA A 170 -6.06 -14.02 -1.06
N MET A 171 -6.48 -14.86 -0.11
CA MET A 171 -6.40 -16.31 -0.26
C MET A 171 -7.15 -16.77 -1.53
N PHE A 172 -6.54 -17.70 -2.27
CA PHE A 172 -7.10 -18.29 -3.48
C PHE A 172 -7.09 -19.83 -3.40
N ALA A 173 -7.92 -20.50 -4.18
CA ALA A 173 -8.18 -21.95 -4.06
C ALA A 173 -6.94 -22.81 -4.36
N ASP A 174 -6.12 -22.36 -5.31
CA ASP A 174 -4.89 -23.05 -5.75
C ASP A 174 -3.66 -22.63 -4.93
N PHE A 175 -3.86 -21.97 -3.79
CA PHE A 175 -2.75 -21.57 -2.93
C PHE A 175 -1.98 -22.81 -2.44
N VAL A 176 -0.69 -22.84 -2.74
CA VAL A 176 0.28 -23.81 -2.23
C VAL A 176 1.19 -23.10 -1.23
N PRO A 177 1.21 -23.53 0.05
CA PRO A 177 2.05 -22.87 1.05
C PRO A 177 3.53 -23.12 0.74
N PRO A 178 4.38 -22.07 0.73
CA PRO A 178 5.82 -22.25 0.55
C PRO A 178 6.40 -23.09 1.70
N GLU A 179 7.13 -24.14 1.34
CA GLU A 179 7.63 -25.16 2.27
C GLU A 179 8.52 -24.57 3.37
N ASP A 180 9.50 -23.75 2.98
CA ASP A 180 10.45 -23.12 3.91
C ASP A 180 9.74 -22.25 4.97
N ALA A 181 8.77 -21.45 4.55
CA ALA A 181 8.02 -20.58 5.45
C ALA A 181 7.08 -21.40 6.34
N LEU A 182 6.43 -22.43 5.80
CA LEU A 182 5.54 -23.31 6.56
C LEU A 182 6.32 -24.09 7.64
N GLN A 183 7.45 -24.70 7.28
CA GLN A 183 8.30 -25.42 8.21
C GLN A 183 8.82 -24.49 9.32
N THR A 184 9.23 -23.28 8.96
CA THR A 184 9.66 -22.26 9.93
C THR A 184 8.56 -21.93 10.93
N GLN A 185 7.32 -21.70 10.45
CA GLN A 185 6.19 -21.38 11.31
C GLN A 185 5.76 -22.55 12.20
N LEU A 186 5.78 -23.79 11.68
CA LEU A 186 5.51 -25.00 12.47
C LEU A 186 6.54 -25.17 13.60
N LYS A 187 7.82 -24.96 13.30
CA LYS A 187 8.91 -25.01 14.29
C LYS A 187 8.75 -23.94 15.37
N ILE A 188 8.46 -22.70 15.00
CA ILE A 188 8.18 -21.60 15.94
C ILE A 188 6.98 -21.95 16.83
N ALA A 189 5.97 -22.59 16.24
CA ALA A 189 4.76 -22.99 16.93
C ALA A 189 4.90 -24.26 17.79
N GLY A 190 6.05 -24.96 17.74
CA GLY A 190 6.27 -26.20 18.47
C GLY A 190 5.43 -27.37 17.97
N LEU A 191 5.02 -27.35 16.70
CA LEU A 191 4.25 -28.42 16.07
C LEU A 191 5.17 -29.34 15.25
N PRO A 192 4.89 -30.65 15.18
CA PRO A 192 5.63 -31.55 14.29
C PRO A 192 5.46 -31.13 12.82
N VAL A 193 6.48 -31.38 11.99
CA VAL A 193 6.50 -30.96 10.58
C VAL A 193 5.35 -31.58 9.79
N ASP A 194 4.94 -32.80 10.14
CA ASP A 194 3.82 -33.53 9.52
C ASP A 194 2.44 -33.10 10.08
N SER A 195 2.35 -31.95 10.75
CA SER A 195 1.09 -31.49 11.34
C SER A 195 0.09 -30.95 10.32
N MET A 196 0.53 -30.70 9.10
CA MET A 196 -0.28 -30.17 8.03
C MET A 196 -0.91 -31.34 7.27
N THR A 197 -2.25 -31.36 7.20
CA THR A 197 -3.02 -32.33 6.41
C THR A 197 -3.81 -31.61 5.33
N ASP A 198 -4.14 -32.32 4.25
CA ASP A 198 -4.90 -31.77 3.13
C ASP A 198 -6.29 -31.27 3.54
N GLU A 199 -6.94 -31.94 4.49
CA GLU A 199 -8.24 -31.53 5.05
C GLU A 199 -8.15 -30.19 5.78
N LEU A 200 -7.11 -29.99 6.60
CA LEU A 200 -6.89 -28.74 7.32
C LEU A 200 -6.55 -27.60 6.36
N LEU A 201 -5.75 -27.88 5.32
CA LEU A 201 -5.47 -26.90 4.28
C LEU A 201 -6.74 -26.55 3.50
N ALA A 202 -7.56 -27.53 3.12
CA ALA A 202 -8.82 -27.30 2.40
C ALA A 202 -9.81 -26.48 3.24
N GLY A 203 -9.97 -26.79 4.52
CA GLY A 203 -10.82 -26.02 5.44
C GLY A 203 -10.33 -24.57 5.60
N PHE A 204 -9.02 -24.38 5.76
CA PHE A 204 -8.41 -23.06 5.83
C PHE A 204 -8.63 -22.25 4.54
N LYS A 205 -8.39 -22.86 3.37
CA LYS A 205 -8.63 -22.23 2.07
C LYS A 205 -10.10 -21.88 1.90
N GLY A 206 -11.03 -22.80 2.20
CA GLY A 206 -12.47 -22.55 2.11
C GLY A 206 -12.92 -21.34 2.95
N PHE A 207 -12.40 -21.20 4.17
CA PHE A 207 -12.74 -20.08 5.06
C PHE A 207 -12.21 -18.73 4.55
N PHE A 208 -10.97 -18.69 4.04
CA PHE A 208 -10.32 -17.43 3.64
C PHE A 208 -10.58 -17.03 2.18
N VAL A 209 -10.84 -17.97 1.28
CA VAL A 209 -11.30 -17.67 -0.10
C VAL A 209 -12.64 -16.93 -0.06
N ALA A 210 -13.52 -17.28 0.88
CA ALA A 210 -14.77 -16.54 1.10
C ALA A 210 -14.56 -15.13 1.68
N LYS A 211 -13.35 -14.81 2.18
CA LYS A 211 -13.01 -13.55 2.84
C LYS A 211 -11.92 -12.79 2.08
N THR A 212 -12.31 -12.24 0.93
CA THR A 212 -11.42 -11.48 0.03
C THR A 212 -10.87 -10.18 0.63
N SER A 213 -11.41 -9.72 1.76
CA SER A 213 -10.91 -8.54 2.48
C SER A 213 -9.63 -8.79 3.29
N VAL A 214 -9.26 -10.05 3.51
CA VAL A 214 -8.05 -10.41 4.26
C VAL A 214 -6.90 -10.58 3.27
N LEU A 215 -5.92 -9.68 3.35
CA LEU A 215 -4.70 -9.70 2.53
C LEU A 215 -3.48 -10.00 3.40
N ASP A 216 -2.69 -10.97 2.98
CA ASP A 216 -1.43 -11.31 3.66
C ASP A 216 -0.35 -11.74 2.67
N THR A 217 0.89 -11.76 3.13
CA THR A 217 2.02 -12.33 2.36
C THR A 217 1.96 -13.85 2.42
N ALA A 218 2.70 -14.54 1.53
CA ALA A 218 2.76 -16.00 1.54
C ALA A 218 3.20 -16.54 2.93
N ALA A 219 4.22 -15.93 3.53
CA ALA A 219 4.68 -16.27 4.88
C ALA A 219 3.64 -15.94 5.97
N GLY A 220 2.90 -14.84 5.83
CA GLY A 220 1.82 -14.48 6.76
C GLY A 220 0.63 -15.44 6.68
N TRP A 221 0.31 -15.94 5.49
CA TRP A 221 -0.65 -17.02 5.30
C TRP A 221 -0.19 -18.32 5.95
N CYS A 222 1.10 -18.68 5.85
CA CYS A 222 1.66 -19.83 6.58
C CYS A 222 1.52 -19.66 8.11
N PHE A 223 1.78 -18.47 8.66
CA PHE A 223 1.60 -18.20 10.09
C PHE A 223 0.13 -18.39 10.53
N LYS A 224 -0.82 -17.85 9.75
CA LYS A 224 -2.26 -18.02 10.02
C LYS A 224 -2.70 -19.47 9.91
N LEU A 225 -2.18 -20.22 8.92
CA LEU A 225 -2.45 -21.64 8.75
C LEU A 225 -1.98 -22.44 9.96
N VAL A 226 -0.78 -22.16 10.47
CA VAL A 226 -0.27 -22.81 11.69
C VAL A 226 -1.14 -22.49 12.92
N GLY A 227 -1.59 -21.24 13.05
CA GLY A 227 -2.56 -20.85 14.09
C GLY A 227 -3.91 -21.57 13.95
N TRP A 228 -4.37 -21.80 12.72
CA TRP A 228 -5.56 -22.57 12.41
C TRP A 228 -5.41 -24.04 12.84
N ILE A 229 -4.31 -24.69 12.47
CA ILE A 229 -4.00 -26.09 12.85
C ILE A 229 -4.00 -26.25 14.38
N LYS A 230 -3.40 -25.30 15.12
CA LYS A 230 -3.44 -25.32 16.60
C LYS A 230 -4.86 -25.27 17.15
N ARG A 231 -5.71 -24.43 16.58
CA ARG A 231 -7.11 -24.27 17.01
C ARG A 231 -7.92 -25.52 16.75
N GLU A 232 -7.82 -26.09 15.55
CA GLU A 232 -8.52 -27.32 15.18
C GLU A 232 -8.11 -28.50 16.08
N ARG A 233 -6.82 -28.63 16.38
CA ARG A 233 -6.34 -29.65 17.32
C ARG A 233 -6.86 -29.47 18.75
N ALA A 234 -6.91 -28.23 19.24
CA ALA A 234 -7.46 -27.93 20.55
C ALA A 234 -8.97 -28.24 20.62
N GLN A 235 -9.71 -27.96 19.54
CA GLN A 235 -11.13 -28.28 19.44
C GLN A 235 -11.36 -29.81 19.36
N ALA A 236 -10.57 -30.53 18.57
CA ALA A 236 -10.62 -31.99 18.50
C ALA A 236 -10.35 -32.65 19.86
N ALA A 237 -9.34 -32.16 20.61
CA ALA A 237 -9.03 -32.65 21.95
C ALA A 237 -10.19 -32.38 22.95
N GLY A 238 -10.82 -31.21 22.89
CA GLY A 238 -11.97 -30.88 23.74
C GLY A 238 -13.23 -31.69 23.41
N SER A 239 -13.45 -31.99 22.12
CA SER A 239 -14.54 -32.86 21.66
C SER A 239 -14.37 -34.30 22.15
N ALA A 240 -13.15 -34.85 22.08
CA ALA A 240 -12.87 -36.20 22.57
C ALA A 240 -13.11 -36.34 24.08
N SER A 241 -12.72 -35.33 24.88
CA SER A 241 -12.97 -35.31 26.32
C SER A 241 -14.45 -35.16 26.69
N ALA A 242 -15.26 -34.53 25.83
CA ALA A 242 -16.70 -34.39 26.04
C ALA A 242 -17.47 -35.69 25.75
N GLU A 243 -17.03 -36.49 24.76
CA GLU A 243 -17.64 -37.79 24.45
C GLU A 243 -17.32 -38.87 25.49
N GLU A 244 -16.11 -38.87 26.09
CA GLU A 244 -15.78 -39.78 27.20
C GLU A 244 -16.58 -39.49 28.49
N GLY A 245 -16.94 -38.21 28.74
CA GLY A 245 -17.80 -37.83 29.85
C GLY A 245 -19.26 -38.25 29.68
N ALA A 246 -19.77 -38.29 28.44
CA ALA A 246 -21.15 -38.66 28.15
C ALA A 246 -21.43 -40.17 28.21
N ALA A 247 -20.40 -41.02 28.13
CA ALA A 247 -20.55 -42.48 28.18
C ALA A 247 -20.51 -43.07 29.62
N GLY A 248 -20.24 -42.26 30.65
CA GLY A 248 -19.99 -42.73 32.03
C GLY A 248 -21.11 -42.52 33.05
N GLU A 249 -22.16 -41.75 32.75
CA GLU A 249 -23.21 -41.43 33.73
C GLU A 249 -24.50 -42.23 33.50
N ASP A 250 -24.44 -43.51 33.89
CA ASP A 250 -25.62 -44.36 34.12
C ASP A 250 -26.42 -43.83 35.33
N TRP A 251 -27.37 -42.92 35.04
CA TRP A 251 -28.28 -42.34 36.02
C TRP A 251 -29.36 -43.33 36.51
N ALA A 252 -29.45 -44.53 35.95
CA ALA A 252 -30.51 -45.50 36.23
C ALA A 252 -30.33 -46.29 37.54
N SER A 253 -29.18 -46.18 38.21
CA SER A 253 -28.82 -47.04 39.36
C SER A 253 -29.09 -46.45 40.75
N LYS A 254 -29.64 -45.23 40.89
CA LYS A 254 -30.01 -44.67 42.22
C LYS A 254 -31.50 -44.83 42.50
N GLY A 255 -31.85 -46.02 42.99
CA GLY A 255 -33.19 -46.37 43.43
C GLY A 255 -33.73 -45.45 44.54
N VAL A 256 -34.96 -44.96 44.33
CA VAL A 256 -35.81 -44.35 45.34
C VAL A 256 -36.37 -45.47 46.22
N ARG A 257 -36.04 -45.45 47.52
CA ARG A 257 -36.79 -46.23 48.53
C ARG A 257 -37.84 -45.31 49.14
N LEU A 258 -39.10 -45.74 49.01
CA LEU A 258 -40.29 -45.23 49.70
C LEU A 258 -40.16 -45.29 51.22
#